data_AF-A0A1F9CBE1-F1
#
_entry.id   AF-A0A1F9CBE1-F1
#
_cell.length_a   1.000
_cell.length_b   1.000
_cell.length_c   1.000
_cell.angle_alpha   90.00
_cell.angle_beta   90.00
_cell.angle_gamma   90.00
#
_symmetry.space_group_name_H-M   'P 1'
#
loop_
_entity.id
_entity.type
_entity.pdbx_description
1 polymer ?
#
loop_
_entity_poly.entity_id
_entity_poly.type
_entity_poly.pdbx_seq_one_letter_code
_entity_poly.pdbx_strand_id
1 'polypeptide(L)'
;MKKILYIGLVLLLGLMLKDVILAHEIEENKKLVDGVVEAINSGKKAEDFKDWTKKEPYYVSIMESDGRFIVHPIYTRLQEWDKEIFDALSKATTEGLWVSFNWRGKRHAYVRRTKSGLIVSSGHWD
;
A
#
# COMPACT_ATOMS: atom_id res chain seq x y z
N MET A 1 -28.19 34.22 -9.77
CA MET A 1 -27.20 34.44 -8.69
C MET A 1 -27.19 33.33 -7.65
N LYS A 2 -28.27 33.10 -6.87
CA LYS A 2 -28.29 32.03 -5.83
C LYS A 2 -27.94 30.62 -6.35
N LYS A 3 -28.45 30.23 -7.53
CA LYS A 3 -28.14 28.94 -8.16
C LYS A 3 -26.66 28.77 -8.54
N ILE A 4 -26.00 29.85 -8.98
CA ILE A 4 -24.57 29.86 -9.31
C ILE A 4 -23.73 29.73 -8.03
N LEU A 5 -24.16 30.38 -6.94
CA LEU A 5 -23.53 30.26 -5.62
C LEU A 5 -23.61 28.82 -5.09
N TYR A 6 -24.75 28.15 -5.21
CA TYR A 6 -24.93 26.76 -4.79
C TYR A 6 -24.09 25.78 -5.62
N ILE A 7 -24.02 25.98 -6.95
CA ILE A 7 -23.16 25.16 -7.82
C ILE A 7 -21.68 25.33 -7.43
N GLY A 8 -21.23 26.56 -7.20
CA GLY A 8 -19.86 26.83 -6.74
C GLY A 8 -19.55 26.16 -5.40
N LEU A 9 -20.49 26.19 -4.44
CA LEU A 9 -20.32 25.56 -3.14
C LEU A 9 -20.25 24.03 -3.23
N VAL A 10 -21.11 23.41 -4.04
CA VAL A 10 -21.10 21.95 -4.25
C VAL A 10 -19.80 21.49 -4.91
N LEU A 11 -19.29 22.25 -5.89
CA LEU A 11 -18.00 21.95 -6.53
C LEU A 11 -16.83 22.08 -5.55
N LEU A 12 -16.83 23.13 -4.73
CA LEU A 12 -15.79 23.34 -3.71
C LEU A 12 -15.80 22.21 -2.67
N LEU A 13 -16.97 21.84 -2.16
CA LEU A 13 -17.11 20.72 -1.23
C LEU A 13 -16.67 19.40 -1.87
N GLY A 14 -17.05 19.15 -3.13
CA GLY A 14 -16.66 17.95 -3.87
C GLY A 14 -15.15 17.79 -4.08
N LEU A 15 -14.42 18.90 -4.26
CA LEU A 15 -12.95 18.88 -4.36
C LEU A 15 -12.30 18.55 -3.01
N MET A 16 -12.73 19.22 -1.94
CA MET A 16 -12.20 18.99 -0.59
C MET A 16 -12.40 17.55 -0.10
N LEU A 17 -13.51 16.91 -0.47
CA LEU A 17 -13.77 15.51 -0.10
C LEU A 17 -12.75 14.54 -0.69
N LYS A 18 -12.24 14.79 -1.91
CA LYS A 18 -11.26 13.89 -2.55
C LYS A 18 -9.94 13.88 -1.80
N ASP A 19 -9.46 15.05 -1.42
CA ASP A 19 -8.19 15.20 -0.69
C ASP A 19 -8.27 14.53 0.70
N VAL A 20 -9.42 14.63 1.36
CA VAL A 20 -9.66 13.96 2.65
C VAL A 20 -9.67 12.43 2.52
N ILE A 21 -10.30 11.91 1.46
CA ILE A 21 -10.30 10.45 1.19
C ILE A 21 -8.87 9.97 0.95
N LEU A 22 -8.12 10.64 0.08
CA LEU A 22 -6.74 10.26 -0.21
C LEU A 22 -5.83 10.32 1.04
N ALA A 23 -5.95 11.37 1.85
CA ALA A 23 -5.20 11.48 3.10
C ALA A 23 -5.51 10.32 4.06
N HIS A 24 -6.79 9.92 4.14
CA HIS A 24 -7.20 8.78 4.94
C HIS A 24 -6.63 7.46 4.40
N GLU A 25 -6.67 7.23 3.08
CA GLU A 25 -6.10 6.04 2.46
C GLU A 25 -4.58 5.94 2.70
N ILE A 26 -3.85 7.06 2.59
CA ILE A 26 -2.42 7.15 2.89
C ILE A 26 -2.15 6.73 4.34
N GLU A 27 -2.92 7.26 5.29
CA GLU A 27 -2.76 6.97 6.71
C GLU A 27 -3.05 5.49 7.04
N GLU A 28 -4.14 4.94 6.51
CA GLU A 28 -4.54 3.55 6.79
C GLU A 28 -3.58 2.54 6.17
N ASN A 29 -3.11 2.76 4.93
CA ASN A 29 -2.09 1.90 4.32
C ASN A 29 -0.79 1.89 5.15
N LYS A 30 -0.37 3.07 5.63
CA LYS A 30 0.83 3.19 6.47
C LYS A 30 0.66 2.46 7.81
N LYS A 31 -0.44 2.71 8.53
CA LYS A 31 -0.76 2.01 9.79
C LYS A 31 -0.78 0.50 9.61
N LEU A 32 -1.39 0.02 8.52
CA LEU A 32 -1.48 -1.40 8.22
C LEU A 32 -0.10 -2.03 8.07
N VAL A 33 0.77 -1.43 7.25
CA VAL A 33 2.14 -1.92 7.03
C VAL A 33 2.96 -1.85 8.31
N ASP A 34 2.92 -0.73 9.02
CA ASP A 34 3.69 -0.54 10.26
C ASP A 34 3.28 -1.58 11.32
N GLY A 35 1.98 -1.82 11.50
CA GLY A 35 1.48 -2.83 12.42
C GLY A 35 1.88 -4.26 12.04
N VAL A 36 1.87 -4.61 10.74
CA VAL A 36 2.34 -5.93 10.27
C VAL A 36 3.84 -6.10 10.52
N VAL A 37 4.64 -5.09 10.19
CA VAL A 37 6.09 -5.11 10.41
C VAL A 37 6.42 -5.27 11.89
N GLU A 38 5.76 -4.52 12.77
CA GLU A 38 5.94 -4.63 14.22
C GLU A 38 5.57 -6.01 14.75
N ALA A 39 4.45 -6.56 14.28
CA ALA A 39 4.01 -7.88 14.68
C ALA A 39 4.99 -8.99 14.23
N ILE A 40 5.50 -8.92 13.00
CA ILE A 40 6.53 -9.86 12.51
C ILE A 40 7.82 -9.69 13.30
N ASN A 41 8.25 -8.45 13.54
CA ASN A 41 9.44 -8.16 14.35
C ASN A 41 9.31 -8.64 15.80
N SER A 42 8.07 -8.82 16.29
CA SER A 42 7.74 -9.34 17.61
C SER A 42 7.52 -10.86 17.63
N GLY A 43 7.74 -11.55 16.51
CA GLY A 43 7.73 -13.01 16.43
C GLY A 43 6.50 -13.63 15.74
N LYS A 44 5.56 -12.85 15.20
CA LYS A 44 4.51 -13.41 14.34
C LYS A 44 5.09 -13.91 13.02
N LYS A 45 4.49 -14.96 12.46
CA LYS A 45 4.87 -15.47 11.14
C LYS A 45 4.21 -14.63 10.06
N ALA A 46 4.90 -14.45 8.92
CA ALA A 46 4.33 -13.71 7.79
C ALA A 46 3.06 -14.40 7.25
N GLU A 47 3.01 -15.73 7.28
CA GLU A 47 1.87 -16.54 6.85
C GLU A 47 0.60 -16.30 7.68
N ASP A 48 0.73 -15.80 8.91
CA ASP A 48 -0.42 -15.48 9.77
C ASP A 48 -1.23 -14.29 9.22
N PHE A 49 -0.70 -13.57 8.22
CA PHE A 49 -1.34 -12.43 7.57
C PHE A 49 -2.01 -12.78 6.23
N LYS A 50 -2.11 -14.07 5.85
CA LYS A 50 -2.72 -14.48 4.57
C LYS A 50 -4.12 -13.90 4.36
N ASP A 51 -4.95 -13.86 5.41
CA ASP A 51 -6.31 -13.32 5.31
C ASP A 51 -6.36 -11.80 5.12
N TRP A 52 -5.26 -11.10 5.36
CA TRP A 52 -5.18 -9.65 5.18
C TRP A 52 -5.05 -9.25 3.71
N THR A 53 -4.84 -10.21 2.82
CA THR A 53 -4.96 -10.02 1.36
C THR A 53 -6.39 -9.70 0.92
N LYS A 54 -7.39 -9.95 1.79
CA LYS A 54 -8.82 -9.78 1.52
C LYS A 54 -9.44 -8.63 2.31
N LYS A 55 -8.64 -7.86 3.06
CA LYS A 55 -9.13 -6.66 3.73
C LYS A 55 -9.39 -5.62 2.67
N GLU A 56 -10.64 -5.49 2.26
CA GLU A 56 -11.06 -4.35 1.44
C GLU A 56 -11.28 -3.14 2.37
N PRO A 57 -10.88 -1.92 1.97
CA PRO A 57 -10.22 -1.56 0.71
C PRO A 57 -8.68 -1.70 0.73
N TYR A 58 -8.07 -2.07 1.86
CA TYR A 58 -6.61 -2.07 2.06
C TYR A 58 -6.04 -3.46 2.31
N TYR A 59 -5.29 -3.98 1.35
CA TYR A 59 -4.65 -5.28 1.48
C TYR A 59 -3.14 -5.17 1.64
N VAL A 60 -2.57 -6.06 2.44
CA VAL A 60 -1.12 -6.16 2.60
C VAL A 60 -0.54 -7.22 1.67
N SER A 61 0.66 -6.96 1.16
CA SER A 61 1.52 -7.99 0.58
C SER A 61 2.81 -8.13 1.37
N ILE A 62 3.32 -9.36 1.43
CA ILE A 62 4.58 -9.70 2.10
C ILE A 62 5.41 -10.53 1.13
N MET A 63 6.62 -10.08 0.82
CA MET A 63 7.56 -10.80 -0.01
C MET A 63 8.94 -10.92 0.63
N GLU A 64 9.67 -11.94 0.22
CA GLU A 64 11.09 -12.07 0.48
C GLU A 64 11.90 -11.10 -0.39
N SER A 65 13.16 -10.88 -0.01
CA SER A 65 14.06 -9.97 -0.75
C SER A 65 14.34 -10.38 -2.20
N ASP A 66 14.13 -11.66 -2.53
CA ASP A 66 14.25 -12.19 -3.89
C ASP A 66 12.93 -12.09 -4.68
N GLY A 67 11.90 -11.44 -4.12
CA GLY A 67 10.61 -11.24 -4.75
C GLY A 67 9.66 -12.42 -4.69
N ARG A 68 9.94 -13.48 -3.92
CA ARG A 68 8.94 -14.53 -3.63
C ARG A 68 7.88 -13.99 -2.66
N PHE A 69 6.61 -14.05 -3.03
CA PHE A 69 5.51 -13.66 -2.14
C PHE A 69 5.23 -14.75 -1.12
N ILE A 70 5.14 -14.35 0.14
CA ILE A 70 4.59 -15.17 1.24
C ILE A 70 3.09 -14.88 1.39
N VAL A 71 2.72 -13.61 1.24
CA VAL A 71 1.34 -13.12 1.32
C VAL A 71 1.08 -12.22 0.12
N HIS A 72 0.20 -12.67 -0.78
CA HIS A 72 -0.29 -11.89 -1.90
C HIS A 72 -1.58 -12.56 -2.43
N PRO A 73 -2.60 -11.83 -2.89
CA PRO A 73 -3.89 -12.42 -3.26
C PRO A 73 -3.82 -13.35 -4.49
N ILE A 74 -2.91 -13.11 -5.43
CA ILE A 74 -2.90 -13.77 -6.75
C ILE A 74 -1.53 -14.40 -7.08
N TYR A 75 -0.46 -13.61 -7.08
CA TYR A 75 0.87 -14.03 -7.50
C TYR A 75 1.71 -14.64 -6.38
N THR A 76 2.62 -15.55 -6.76
CA THR A 76 3.57 -16.23 -5.86
C THR A 76 5.00 -15.67 -5.95
N ARG A 77 5.34 -14.93 -7.01
CA ARG A 77 6.67 -14.32 -7.21
C ARG A 77 6.55 -13.09 -8.10
N LEU A 78 7.34 -12.04 -7.87
CA LEU A 78 7.22 -10.75 -8.56
C LEU A 78 8.26 -10.54 -9.67
N GLN A 79 9.51 -10.96 -9.45
CA GLN A 79 10.63 -10.73 -10.39
C GLN A 79 10.36 -11.28 -11.80
N GLU A 80 9.57 -12.35 -11.89
CA GLU A 80 9.22 -13.01 -13.15
C GLU A 80 8.09 -12.30 -13.91
N TRP A 81 7.40 -11.37 -13.25
CA TRP A 81 6.17 -10.75 -13.75
C TRP A 81 6.36 -9.28 -14.06
N ASP A 82 7.12 -8.55 -13.25
CA ASP A 82 7.37 -7.13 -13.49
C ASP A 82 8.61 -6.61 -12.76
N LYS A 83 9.64 -6.26 -13.54
CA LYS A 83 10.89 -5.70 -13.01
C LYS A 83 10.70 -4.31 -12.41
N GLU A 84 9.83 -3.48 -12.98
CA GLU A 84 9.59 -2.11 -12.49
C GLU A 84 9.00 -2.16 -11.08
N ILE A 85 7.98 -3.00 -10.89
CA ILE A 85 7.34 -3.17 -9.59
C ILE A 85 8.33 -3.77 -8.59
N PHE A 86 9.10 -4.79 -8.99
CA PHE A 86 10.10 -5.39 -8.12
C PHE A 86 11.17 -4.38 -7.69
N ASP A 87 11.73 -3.60 -8.62
CA ASP A 87 12.74 -2.58 -8.35
C ASP A 87 12.20 -1.49 -7.41
N ALA A 88 10.92 -1.12 -7.56
CA ALA A 88 10.27 -0.16 -6.69
C ALA A 88 10.10 -0.70 -5.27
N LEU A 89 9.48 -1.88 -5.11
CA LEU A 89 9.23 -2.48 -3.79
C LEU A 89 10.52 -2.84 -3.05
N SER A 90 11.56 -3.25 -3.77
CA SER A 90 12.86 -3.63 -3.21
C SER A 90 13.61 -2.48 -2.53
N LYS A 91 13.23 -1.23 -2.80
CA LYS A 91 13.77 -0.04 -2.11
C LYS A 91 13.37 0.03 -0.64
N ALA A 92 12.44 -0.81 -0.17
CA ALA A 92 11.97 -0.83 1.20
C ALA A 92 13.10 -0.78 2.24
N THR A 93 12.98 0.17 3.17
CA THR A 93 13.87 0.38 4.32
C THR A 93 13.17 0.00 5.62
N THR A 94 13.92 -0.06 6.72
CA THR A 94 13.38 -0.33 8.07
C THR A 94 12.50 0.80 8.60
N GLU A 95 12.68 2.02 8.11
CA GLU A 95 11.91 3.21 8.45
C GLU A 95 10.64 3.31 7.60
N GLY A 96 10.67 2.69 6.43
CA GLY A 96 9.62 2.73 5.43
C GLY A 96 9.73 3.92 4.49
N LEU A 97 9.16 3.79 3.30
CA LEU A 97 9.04 4.88 2.32
C LEU A 97 7.85 4.66 1.41
N TRP A 98 7.44 5.73 0.74
CA TRP A 98 6.49 5.64 -0.38
C TRP A 98 7.25 5.44 -1.68
N VAL A 99 6.78 4.49 -2.50
CA VAL A 99 7.28 4.23 -3.85
C VAL A 99 6.13 4.28 -4.84
N SER A 100 6.44 4.66 -6.07
CA SER A 100 5.48 4.67 -7.17
C SER A 100 5.95 3.74 -8.29
N PHE A 101 4.99 3.11 -8.95
CA PHE A 101 5.21 2.27 -10.12
C PHE A 101 3.93 2.21 -10.95
N ASN A 102 4.04 1.80 -12.20
CA ASN A 102 2.89 1.56 -13.06
C ASN A 102 2.42 0.11 -12.92
N TRP A 103 1.16 -0.09 -12.55
CA TRP A 103 0.49 -1.38 -12.59
C TRP A 103 -0.99 -1.19 -12.89
N ARG A 104 -1.42 -1.38 -14.15
CA ARG A 104 -2.79 -1.04 -14.60
C ARG A 104 -3.20 0.42 -14.34
N GLY A 105 -2.22 1.31 -14.25
CA GLY A 105 -2.38 2.70 -13.80
C GLY A 105 -1.24 3.08 -12.86
N LYS A 106 -1.15 4.36 -12.51
CA LYS A 106 -0.16 4.82 -11.55
C LYS A 106 -0.60 4.41 -10.14
N ARG A 107 0.33 3.83 -9.39
CA ARG A 107 0.08 3.33 -8.04
C ARG A 107 1.14 3.85 -7.08
N HIS A 108 0.73 4.09 -5.83
CA HIS A 108 1.62 4.42 -4.73
C HIS A 108 1.53 3.36 -3.65
N ALA A 109 2.67 2.87 -3.20
CA ALA A 109 2.73 1.91 -2.11
C ALA A 109 3.65 2.40 -1.01
N TYR A 110 3.20 2.29 0.23
CA TYR A 110 4.08 2.39 1.37
C TYR A 110 4.72 1.02 1.58
N VAL A 111 6.04 1.01 1.63
CA VAL A 111 6.85 -0.21 1.71
C VAL A 111 7.77 -0.12 2.91
N ARG A 112 7.92 -1.22 3.65
CA ARG A 112 8.79 -1.27 4.82
C ARG A 112 9.41 -2.65 4.99
N ARG A 113 10.64 -2.68 5.47
CA ARG A 113 11.43 -3.89 5.68
C ARG A 113 11.39 -4.32 7.15
N THR A 114 11.13 -5.60 7.39
CA THR A 114 11.23 -6.21 8.72
C THR A 114 12.70 -6.40 9.11
N LYS A 115 12.97 -6.65 10.40
CA LYS A 115 14.31 -7.02 10.90
C LYS A 115 14.83 -8.32 10.27
N SER A 116 13.92 -9.22 9.89
CA SER A 116 14.22 -10.47 9.19
C SER A 116 14.43 -10.31 7.68
N GLY A 117 14.29 -9.09 7.13
CA GLY A 117 14.53 -8.81 5.72
C GLY A 117 13.32 -9.01 4.79
N LEU A 118 12.13 -9.29 5.33
CA LEU A 118 10.90 -9.35 4.56
C LEU A 118 10.46 -7.93 4.17
N ILE A 119 9.85 -7.81 3.00
CA ILE A 119 9.29 -6.57 2.49
C ILE A 119 7.77 -6.64 2.62
N VAL A 120 7.20 -5.67 3.35
CA VAL A 120 5.77 -5.52 3.56
C VAL A 120 5.30 -4.28 2.81
N SER A 121 4.18 -4.38 2.09
CA SER A 121 3.63 -3.25 1.34
C SER A 121 2.12 -3.20 1.35
N SER A 122 1.59 -1.98 1.25
CA SER A 122 0.18 -1.67 1.02
C SER A 122 0.11 -0.34 0.27
N GLY A 123 -0.91 -0.11 -0.54
CA GLY A 123 -0.94 1.07 -1.37
C GLY A 123 -2.28 1.36 -2.03
N HIS A 124 -2.40 2.59 -2.50
CA HIS A 124 -3.59 3.14 -3.14
C HIS A 124 -3.29 3.53 -4.60
N TRP A 125 -4.35 3.83 -5.33
CA TRP A 125 -4.28 4.35 -6.69
C TRP A 125 -4.06 5.86 -6.67
N ASP A 126 -3.46 6.38 -7.74
CA ASP A 126 -3.39 7.82 -8.00
C ASP A 126 -4.75 8.38 -8.46
#